data_AF-A0A940EIB1-F1
#
_entry.id   AF-A0A940EIB1-F1
#
_cell.length_a   1.000
_cell.length_b   1.000
_cell.length_c   1.000
_cell.angle_alpha   90.00
_cell.angle_beta   90.00
_cell.angle_gamma   90.00
#
_symmetry.space_group_name_H-M   'P 1'
#
loop_
_entity.id
_entity.type
_entity.pdbx_description
1 polymer ?
#
loop_
_entity_poly.entity_id
_entity_poly.type
_entity_poly.pdbx_seq_one_letter_code
_entity_poly.pdbx_strand_id
1 'polypeptide(L)'
;MKAVISILLTIISLCSYADEHGEKGFKLDVTVSGFFSPEVKKAIIKPVVEGSSAEKEGIEIGHELVAIDGCKIPGCSASKAKGMLQKNVGETVTLTLVKPDGKTYEALVLLQ
;
A
#
# COMPACT_ATOMS: atom_id res chain seq x y z
N MET A 1 -33.52 38.63 24.27
CA MET A 1 -33.51 37.20 24.63
C MET A 1 -33.05 36.43 23.39
N LYS A 2 -31.74 36.37 23.09
CA LYS A 2 -30.83 35.27 23.44
C LYS A 2 -31.49 33.89 23.36
N ALA A 3 -31.52 33.31 22.16
CA ALA A 3 -31.56 31.86 21.99
C ALA A 3 -30.43 31.50 21.02
N VAL A 4 -29.28 31.21 21.63
CA VAL A 4 -28.14 30.56 20.98
C VAL A 4 -28.61 29.16 20.63
N ILE A 5 -28.94 28.91 19.37
CA ILE A 5 -29.22 27.55 18.91
C ILE A 5 -27.87 26.88 18.71
N SER A 6 -27.59 26.00 19.66
CA SER A 6 -26.38 25.23 19.83
C SER A 6 -25.98 24.50 18.55
N ILE A 7 -24.71 24.68 18.21
CA ILE A 7 -23.86 23.79 17.42
C ILE A 7 -24.17 22.33 17.74
N LEU A 8 -24.72 21.57 16.78
CA LEU A 8 -24.55 20.11 16.70
C LEU A 8 -25.08 19.56 15.36
N LEU A 9 -24.39 19.84 14.25
CA LEU A 9 -24.49 18.96 13.08
C LEU A 9 -23.10 18.39 12.81
N THR A 10 -22.82 17.33 13.57
CA THR A 10 -22.17 16.10 13.10
C THR A 10 -21.26 16.29 11.90
N ILE A 11 -19.96 16.40 12.19
CA ILE A 11 -18.91 15.55 11.64
C ILE A 11 -19.39 14.80 10.39
N ILE A 12 -19.49 15.50 9.27
CA ILE A 12 -19.44 14.86 7.96
C ILE A 12 -17.99 14.41 7.89
N SER A 13 -17.76 13.22 8.46
CA SER A 13 -16.57 12.44 8.28
C SER A 13 -16.35 12.48 6.77
N LEU A 14 -15.31 13.19 6.36
CA LEU A 14 -14.84 13.22 5.01
C LEU A 14 -14.36 11.79 4.74
N CYS A 15 -15.29 10.88 4.47
CA CYS A 15 -15.01 9.70 3.68
C CYS A 15 -14.62 10.28 2.33
N SER A 16 -13.34 10.65 2.21
CA SER A 16 -12.71 11.00 0.96
C SER A 16 -12.86 9.79 0.06
N TYR A 17 -13.93 9.77 -0.72
CA TYR A 17 -14.10 8.92 -1.87
C TYR A 17 -13.01 9.32 -2.87
N ALA A 18 -11.88 8.60 -2.92
CA ALA A 18 -10.89 8.80 -3.98
C ALA A 18 -9.86 7.67 -4.07
N ASP A 19 -10.32 6.45 -4.37
CA ASP A 19 -9.77 5.50 -5.35
C ASP A 19 -10.72 4.29 -5.30
N GLU A 20 -11.19 3.80 -6.44
CA GLU A 20 -11.98 2.55 -6.49
C GLU A 20 -11.11 1.29 -6.28
N HIS A 21 -9.81 1.49 -6.07
CA HIS A 21 -8.84 0.46 -5.73
C HIS A 21 -8.64 0.43 -4.22
N GLY A 22 -8.62 -0.76 -3.64
CA GLY A 22 -8.50 -0.87 -2.19
C GLY A 22 -7.18 -0.31 -1.67
N GLU A 23 -7.26 0.44 -0.58
CA GLU A 23 -6.10 1.05 0.05
C GLU A 23 -5.26 -0.04 0.70
N LYS A 24 -4.02 -0.18 0.21
CA LYS A 24 -3.05 -1.12 0.76
C LYS A 24 -2.45 -0.71 2.11
N GLY A 25 -2.71 0.53 2.56
CA GLY A 25 -2.20 1.03 3.84
C GLY A 25 -0.71 1.35 3.88
N PHE A 26 -0.02 1.49 2.74
CA PHE A 26 1.37 1.95 2.70
C PHE A 26 1.74 2.60 1.36
N LYS A 27 2.75 3.47 1.36
CA LYS A 27 3.35 4.03 0.14
C LYS A 27 4.55 3.22 -0.32
N LEU A 28 4.83 3.25 -1.63
CA LEU A 28 6.00 2.60 -2.24
C LEU A 28 6.83 3.62 -2.97
N ASP A 29 8.14 3.49 -2.84
CA ASP A 29 9.13 4.18 -3.65
C ASP A 29 9.72 3.17 -4.63
N VAL A 30 9.33 3.31 -5.88
CA VAL A 30 9.62 2.33 -6.94
C VAL A 30 10.65 2.94 -7.88
N THR A 31 11.83 2.34 -7.90
CA THR A 31 12.86 2.67 -8.89
C THR A 31 12.62 1.82 -10.13
N VAL A 32 12.21 2.46 -11.21
CA VAL A 32 12.06 1.84 -12.53
C VAL A 32 13.25 2.17 -13.43
N SER A 33 13.61 1.26 -14.32
CA SER A 33 14.65 1.51 -15.33
C SER A 33 14.16 1.09 -16.72
N GLY A 34 14.67 1.76 -17.75
CA GLY A 34 14.32 1.49 -19.15
C GLY A 34 13.22 2.41 -19.66
N PHE A 35 13.47 3.08 -20.79
CA PHE A 35 12.52 4.02 -21.40
C PHE A 35 11.45 3.31 -22.23
N PHE A 36 11.84 2.27 -22.98
CA PHE A 36 10.95 1.50 -23.86
C PHE A 36 10.35 0.25 -23.18
N SER A 37 10.93 -0.22 -22.09
CA SER A 37 10.45 -1.39 -21.34
C SER A 37 10.74 -1.17 -19.85
N PRO A 38 9.85 -0.46 -19.13
CA PRO A 38 10.07 -0.11 -17.74
C PRO A 38 9.99 -1.34 -16.84
N GLU A 39 11.12 -1.70 -16.24
CA GLU A 39 11.22 -2.77 -15.25
C GLU A 39 11.38 -2.19 -13.85
N VAL A 40 10.72 -2.80 -12.86
CA VAL A 40 10.95 -2.46 -11.46
C VAL A 40 12.30 -3.03 -11.04
N LYS A 41 13.23 -2.17 -10.65
CA LYS A 41 14.54 -2.55 -10.11
C LYS A 41 14.52 -2.66 -8.60
N LYS A 42 13.84 -1.74 -7.93
CA LYS A 42 13.76 -1.69 -6.48
C LYS A 42 12.41 -1.12 -6.06
N ALA A 43 11.84 -1.66 -4.99
CA ALA A 43 10.63 -1.14 -4.37
C ALA A 43 10.85 -1.09 -2.85
N ILE A 44 10.80 0.11 -2.28
CA ILE A 44 11.02 0.33 -0.84
C ILE A 44 9.71 0.81 -0.22
N ILE A 45 9.37 0.23 0.93
CA ILE A 45 8.23 0.64 1.73
C ILE A 45 8.51 2.03 2.33
N LYS A 46 7.58 2.94 2.08
CA LYS A 46 7.53 4.31 2.61
C LYS A 46 6.48 4.34 3.74
N PRO A 47 5.94 5.49 4.18
CA PRO A 47 4.99 5.51 5.30
C PRO A 47 3.89 4.47 5.18
N VAL A 48 3.70 3.73 6.27
CA VAL A 48 2.64 2.77 6.51
C VAL A 48 1.58 3.49 7.35
N VAL A 49 0.31 3.26 7.01
CA VAL A 49 -0.84 3.83 7.69
C VAL A 49 -1.09 3.03 8.96
N GLU A 50 -1.15 3.71 10.09
CA GLU A 50 -1.45 3.10 11.39
C GLU A 50 -2.83 2.44 11.39
N GLY A 51 -2.94 1.23 11.96
CA GLY A 51 -4.15 0.42 12.01
C GLY A 51 -4.49 -0.33 10.72
N SER A 52 -3.74 -0.12 9.64
CA SER A 52 -3.96 -0.81 8.36
C SER A 52 -3.62 -2.30 8.40
N SER A 53 -4.09 -3.06 7.41
CA SER A 53 -3.70 -4.47 7.26
C SER A 53 -2.19 -4.62 7.10
N ALA A 54 -1.52 -3.70 6.39
CA ALA A 54 -0.08 -3.78 6.18
C ALA A 54 0.72 -3.65 7.47
N GLU A 55 0.34 -2.72 8.35
CA GLU A 55 1.00 -2.58 9.66
C GLU A 55 0.84 -3.84 10.52
N LYS A 56 -0.37 -4.44 10.53
CA LYS A 56 -0.66 -5.66 11.29
C LYS A 56 0.18 -6.86 10.86
N GLU A 57 0.52 -6.92 9.57
CA GLU A 57 1.42 -7.93 9.01
C GLU A 57 2.92 -7.61 9.27
N GLY A 58 3.22 -6.56 10.03
CA GLY A 58 4.59 -6.17 10.38
C GLY A 58 5.35 -5.50 9.24
N ILE A 59 4.64 -4.86 8.31
CA ILE A 59 5.26 -4.02 7.27
C ILE A 59 5.64 -2.68 7.90
N GLU A 60 6.92 -2.31 7.74
CA GLU A 60 7.46 -1.07 8.27
C GLU A 60 8.24 -0.30 7.19
N ILE A 61 8.44 0.99 7.45
CA ILE A 61 9.21 1.87 6.58
C ILE A 61 10.63 1.34 6.43
N GLY A 62 11.13 1.30 5.19
CA GLY A 62 12.48 0.83 4.88
C GLY A 62 12.58 -0.65 4.55
N HIS A 63 11.49 -1.42 4.69
CA HIS A 63 11.43 -2.78 4.16
C HIS A 63 11.51 -2.77 2.64
N GLU A 64 12.19 -3.75 2.07
CA GLU A 64 12.35 -3.88 0.62
C GLU A 64 11.36 -4.92 0.08
N LEU A 65 10.52 -4.51 -0.88
CA LEU A 65 9.55 -5.38 -1.52
C LEU A 65 10.22 -6.13 -2.68
N VAL A 66 10.38 -7.44 -2.52
CA VAL A 66 11.08 -8.31 -3.47
C VAL A 66 10.14 -9.18 -4.30
N ALA A 67 8.87 -9.32 -3.91
CA ALA A 67 7.84 -9.91 -4.76
C ALA A 67 6.42 -9.44 -4.41
N ILE A 68 5.53 -9.47 -5.42
CA ILE A 68 4.08 -9.19 -5.28
C ILE A 68 3.33 -10.33 -5.95
N ASP A 69 2.51 -11.08 -5.21
CA ASP A 69 1.77 -12.26 -5.68
C ASP A 69 2.64 -13.20 -6.54
N GLY A 70 3.86 -13.48 -6.06
CA GLY A 70 4.84 -14.32 -6.75
C GLY A 70 5.59 -13.65 -7.92
N CYS A 71 5.25 -12.40 -8.28
CA CYS A 71 6.00 -11.62 -9.27
C CYS A 71 7.25 -11.03 -8.63
N LYS A 72 8.42 -11.61 -8.94
CA LYS A 72 9.71 -11.20 -8.34
C LYS A 72 10.23 -9.87 -8.89
N ILE A 73 10.85 -9.09 -8.02
CA ILE A 73 11.52 -7.82 -8.31
C ILE A 73 13.02 -8.02 -8.01
N PRO A 74 13.93 -7.73 -8.96
CA PRO A 74 13.69 -7.24 -10.32
C PRO A 74 13.14 -8.32 -11.27
N GLY A 75 12.42 -7.88 -12.32
CA GLY A 75 11.84 -8.77 -13.33
C GLY A 75 10.31 -8.70 -13.45
N CYS A 76 9.63 -8.07 -12.48
CA CYS A 76 8.23 -7.72 -12.58
C CYS A 76 8.06 -6.41 -13.35
N SER A 77 7.16 -6.38 -14.34
CA SER A 77 6.82 -5.14 -15.03
C SER A 77 6.07 -4.20 -14.11
N ALA A 78 6.37 -2.90 -14.18
CA ALA A 78 5.77 -1.91 -13.29
C ALA A 78 4.24 -1.89 -13.40
N SER A 79 3.68 -2.04 -14.61
CA SER A 79 2.24 -2.11 -14.83
C SER A 79 1.61 -3.34 -14.17
N LYS A 80 2.28 -4.49 -14.19
CA LYS A 80 1.77 -5.73 -13.55
C LYS A 80 1.82 -5.61 -12.03
N ALA A 81 2.94 -5.13 -11.49
CA ALA A 81 3.09 -4.85 -10.06
C ALA A 81 2.02 -3.86 -9.56
N LYS A 82 1.77 -2.78 -10.32
CA LYS A 82 0.73 -1.80 -10.03
C LYS A 82 -0.67 -2.44 -10.06
N GLY A 83 -0.98 -3.20 -11.11
CA GLY A 83 -2.28 -3.88 -11.23
C GLY A 83 -2.55 -4.88 -10.10
N MET A 84 -1.52 -5.58 -9.62
CA MET A 84 -1.64 -6.48 -8.46
C MET A 84 -1.92 -5.74 -7.14
N LEU A 85 -1.41 -4.50 -7.00
CA LEU A 85 -1.63 -3.67 -5.81
C LEU A 85 -2.90 -2.81 -5.89
N GLN A 86 -3.51 -2.68 -7.07
CA GLN A 86 -4.72 -1.90 -7.33
C GLN A 86 -5.96 -2.79 -7.52
N LYS A 87 -6.01 -3.93 -6.81
CA LYS A 87 -7.19 -4.80 -6.82
C LYS A 87 -8.33 -4.19 -6.00
N ASN A 88 -9.49 -4.84 -6.06
CA ASN A 88 -10.68 -4.36 -5.37
C ASN A 88 -10.53 -4.45 -3.84
N VAL A 89 -11.28 -3.61 -3.14
CA VAL A 89 -11.47 -3.71 -1.68
C VAL A 89 -11.92 -5.13 -1.31
N GLY A 90 -11.32 -5.69 -0.25
CA GLY A 90 -11.59 -7.04 0.22
C GLY A 90 -10.74 -8.13 -0.44
N GLU A 91 -9.94 -7.81 -1.46
CA GLU A 91 -8.95 -8.75 -2.00
C GLU A 91 -7.66 -8.75 -1.16
N THR A 92 -7.00 -9.90 -1.11
CA THR A 92 -5.71 -10.06 -0.43
C THR A 92 -4.59 -10.13 -1.45
N VAL A 93 -3.48 -9.45 -1.14
CA VAL A 93 -2.25 -9.47 -1.94
C VAL A 93 -1.13 -10.05 -1.09
N THR A 94 -0.39 -11.01 -1.64
CA THR A 94 0.79 -11.55 -0.97
C THR A 94 2.01 -10.71 -1.31
N LEU A 95 2.66 -10.14 -0.30
CA LEU A 95 3.87 -9.36 -0.46
C LEU A 95 5.03 -10.12 0.17
N THR A 96 6.12 -10.29 -0.58
CA THR A 96 7.37 -10.80 -0.03
C THR A 96 8.30 -9.62 0.23
N LEU A 97 8.66 -9.40 1.50
CA LEU A 97 9.50 -8.30 1.92
C LEU A 97 10.78 -8.79 2.57
N VAL A 98 11.83 -7.98 2.46
CA VAL A 98 13.11 -8.14 3.14
C VAL A 98 13.25 -7.02 4.16
N LYS A 99 13.48 -7.40 5.41
CA LYS A 99 13.76 -6.47 6.50
C LYS A 99 15.18 -5.89 6.37
N PRO A 100 15.48 -4.76 7.02
CA PRO A 100 16.83 -4.21 7.05
C PRO A 100 17.90 -5.16 7.63
N ASP A 101 17.49 -6.14 8.45
CA ASP A 101 18.37 -7.20 8.98
C ASP A 101 18.62 -8.35 7.98
N GLY A 102 18.07 -8.25 6.76
CA GLY A 102 18.21 -9.24 5.70
C GLY A 102 17.22 -10.40 5.77
N LYS A 103 16.31 -10.44 6.76
CA LYS A 103 15.31 -11.51 6.84
C LYS A 103 14.16 -11.28 5.87
N THR A 104 13.88 -12.30 5.08
CA THR A 104 12.71 -12.33 4.20
C THR A 104 11.49 -12.84 4.95
N TYR A 105 10.34 -12.21 4.72
CA TYR A 105 9.04 -12.68 5.23
C TYR A 105 7.93 -12.38 4.22
N GLU A 106 6.82 -13.10 4.36
CA GLU A 106 5.62 -12.89 3.55
C GLU A 106 4.55 -12.22 4.41
N ALA A 107 3.87 -11.24 3.83
CA ALA A 107 2.79 -10.48 4.45
C ALA A 107 1.55 -10.57 3.56
N LEU A 108 0.41 -10.92 4.17
CA LEU A 108 -0.87 -10.99 3.49
C LEU A 108 -1.65 -9.71 3.74
N VAL A 109 -1.57 -8.78 2.78
CA VAL A 109 -2.22 -7.48 2.92
C VAL A 109 -3.62 -7.54 2.34
N LEU A 110 -4.62 -7.34 3.19
CA LEU A 110 -5.99 -7.11 2.77
C LEU A 110 -6.13 -5.66 2.29
N LEU A 111 -6.61 -5.48 1.07
CA LEU A 111 -6.91 -4.17 0.51
C LEU A 111 -8.23 -3.67 1.09
N GLN A 112 -8.23 -2.46 1.66
CA GLN A 112 -9.35 -1.91 2.42
C GLN A 112 -10.11 -0.81 1.69
#